data_AF-A0A508A2P6-F1
#
_entry.id   AF-A0A508A2P6-F1
#
_cell.length_a   1.000
_cell.length_b   1.000
_cell.length_c   1.000
_cell.angle_alpha   90.00
_cell.angle_beta   90.00
_cell.angle_gamma   90.00
#
_symmetry.space_group_name_H-M   'P 1'
#
loop_
_entity.id
_entity.type
_entity.pdbx_description
1 polymer ?
#
loop_
_entity_poly.entity_id
_entity_poly.type
_entity_poly.pdbx_seq_one_letter_code
_entity_poly.pdbx_strand_id
1 'polypeptide(L)'
;MAYVVVVVILLWVAALTIPMPSGFLYGGASGASAMMLVYVALFIAKRRGYDTFVVRELEKRDDERDRAASQRAWALTGVVGFFGGIVATAVGAFGGPMMPALAVVLWLQLISLIGGNIYFNRTM
;
A
#
# COMPACT_ATOMS: atom_id res chain seq x y z
N MET A 1 -6.94 -12.57 -10.82
CA MET A 1 -7.88 -11.45 -11.04
C MET A 1 -9.32 -11.82 -10.73
N ALA A 2 -9.91 -12.85 -11.35
CA ALA A 2 -11.30 -13.25 -11.08
C ALA A 2 -11.62 -13.47 -9.58
N TYR A 3 -10.77 -14.22 -8.86
CA TYR A 3 -10.94 -14.42 -7.41
C TYR A 3 -10.93 -13.12 -6.60
N VAL A 4 -10.05 -12.17 -6.94
CA VAL A 4 -9.95 -10.88 -6.24
C VAL A 4 -11.22 -10.06 -6.49
N VAL A 5 -11.72 -10.05 -7.73
CA VAL A 5 -12.98 -9.38 -8.10
C VAL A 5 -14.15 -9.94 -7.28
N VAL A 6 -14.24 -11.27 -7.20
CA VAL A 6 -15.30 -11.96 -6.45
C VAL A 6 -15.22 -11.61 -4.96
N VAL A 7 -14.03 -11.60 -4.36
CA VAL A 7 -13.84 -11.21 -2.96
C VAL A 7 -14.25 -9.76 -2.71
N VAL A 8 -13.90 -8.83 -3.60
CA VAL A 8 -14.31 -7.41 -3.50
C VAL A 8 -15.84 -7.28 -3.55
N ILE A 9 -16.48 -7.99 -4.48
CA ILE A 9 -17.95 -7.99 -4.61
C ILE A 9 -18.59 -8.56 -3.34
N LEU A 10 -18.10 -9.69 -2.83
CA LEU A 10 -18.62 -10.29 -1.60
C LEU A 10 -18.46 -9.37 -0.39
N LEU A 11 -17.34 -8.65 -0.28
CA LEU A 11 -17.13 -7.68 0.80
C LEU A 11 -18.10 -6.49 0.72
N TRP A 12 -18.36 -5.95 -0.47
CA TRP A 12 -19.36 -4.90 -0.66
C TRP A 12 -20.78 -5.40 -0.41
N VAL A 13 -21.13 -6.59 -0.89
CA VAL A 13 -22.43 -7.21 -0.61
C VAL A 13 -22.62 -7.40 0.89
N ALA A 14 -21.61 -7.91 1.60
CA ALA A 14 -21.66 -8.06 3.05
C ALA A 14 -21.79 -6.70 3.77
N ALA A 15 -21.02 -5.68 3.35
CA ALA A 15 -21.09 -4.35 3.93
C ALA A 15 -22.47 -3.69 3.78
N LEU A 16 -23.17 -3.93 2.67
CA LEU A 16 -24.46 -3.32 2.35
C LEU A 16 -25.66 -4.09 2.91
N THR A 17 -25.53 -5.41 3.12
CA THR A 17 -26.65 -6.28 3.53
C THR A 17 -26.72 -6.52 5.03
N ILE A 18 -25.59 -6.43 5.74
CA ILE A 18 -25.57 -6.63 7.19
C ILE A 18 -25.99 -5.32 7.87
N PRO A 19 -27.12 -5.28 8.59
CA PRO A 19 -27.64 -4.07 9.23
C PRO A 19 -26.91 -3.77 10.55
N MET A 20 -25.58 -3.72 10.50
CA MET A 20 -24.72 -3.29 11.60
C MET A 20 -23.67 -2.30 11.06
N PRO A 21 -23.31 -1.25 11.82
CA PRO A 21 -22.21 -0.37 11.45
C PRO A 21 -20.90 -1.16 11.36
N SER A 22 -20.52 -1.57 10.16
CA SER A 22 -19.39 -2.47 9.91
C SER A 22 -18.26 -1.70 9.24
N GLY A 23 -17.65 -0.77 10.00
CA GLY A 23 -16.49 0.02 9.54
C GLY A 23 -15.35 -0.85 9.01
N PHE A 24 -15.20 -2.08 9.53
CA PHE A 24 -14.27 -3.09 9.01
C PHE A 24 -14.62 -3.58 7.60
N LEU A 25 -15.90 -3.86 7.31
CA LEU A 25 -16.32 -4.35 5.98
C LEU A 25 -16.23 -3.23 4.94
N TYR A 26 -16.67 -2.02 5.29
CA TYR A 26 -16.49 -0.85 4.43
C TYR A 26 -15.00 -0.53 4.19
N GLY A 27 -14.17 -0.61 5.22
CA GLY A 27 -12.72 -0.42 5.10
C GLY A 27 -12.05 -1.51 4.25
N GLY A 28 -12.40 -2.77 4.46
CA GLY A 28 -11.91 -3.90 3.66
C GLY A 28 -12.35 -3.83 2.19
N ALA A 29 -13.63 -3.53 1.94
CA ALA A 29 -14.18 -3.43 0.60
C ALA A 29 -13.56 -2.25 -0.18
N SER A 30 -13.46 -1.07 0.44
CA SER A 30 -12.85 0.11 -0.16
C SER A 30 -11.35 -0.07 -0.41
N GLY A 31 -10.61 -0.63 0.55
CA GLY A 31 -9.19 -0.95 0.40
C GLY A 31 -8.93 -1.95 -0.73
N ALA A 32 -9.72 -3.02 -0.81
CA ALA A 32 -9.60 -4.02 -1.88
C ALA A 32 -9.97 -3.43 -3.25
N SER A 33 -10.95 -2.52 -3.31
CA SER A 33 -11.32 -1.80 -4.53
C SER A 33 -10.20 -0.87 -5.00
N ALA A 34 -9.56 -0.14 -4.09
CA ALA A 34 -8.42 0.72 -4.41
C ALA A 34 -7.23 -0.10 -4.96
N MET A 35 -6.92 -1.24 -4.34
CA MET A 35 -5.86 -2.14 -4.81
C MET A 35 -6.16 -2.69 -6.21
N MET A 36 -7.43 -2.99 -6.50
CA MET A 36 -7.88 -3.41 -7.82
C MET A 36 -7.66 -2.32 -8.87
N LEU A 37 -7.99 -1.07 -8.56
CA LEU A 37 -7.78 0.06 -9.47
C LEU A 37 -6.28 0.28 -9.76
N VAL A 38 -5.42 0.15 -8.75
CA VAL A 38 -3.96 0.21 -8.94
C VAL A 38 -3.51 -0.88 -9.90
N TYR A 39 -3.99 -2.12 -9.73
CA TYR A 39 -3.66 -3.22 -10.65
C TYR A 39 -4.13 -2.97 -12.08
N VAL A 40 -5.34 -2.43 -12.26
CA VAL A 40 -5.86 -2.06 -13.57
C VAL A 40 -5.01 -0.95 -14.19
N ALA A 41 -4.64 0.07 -13.41
CA ALA A 41 -3.79 1.16 -13.87
C ALA A 41 -2.40 0.64 -14.31
N LEU A 42 -1.80 -0.28 -13.55
CA LEU A 42 -0.55 -0.93 -13.92
C LEU A 42 -0.68 -1.78 -15.19
N PHE A 43 -1.79 -2.49 -15.35
CA PHE A 43 -2.07 -3.26 -16.57
C PHE A 43 -2.23 -2.36 -17.81
N ILE A 44 -2.89 -1.20 -17.65
CA ILE A 44 -3.00 -0.18 -18.70
C ILE A 44 -1.63 0.44 -19.00
N ALA A 45 -0.84 0.75 -17.97
CA ALA A 45 0.51 1.27 -18.10
C ALA A 45 1.41 0.30 -18.90
N LYS A 46 1.33 -1.00 -18.58
CA LYS A 46 1.99 -2.07 -19.34
C LYS A 46 1.57 -2.06 -20.81
N ARG A 47 0.27 -2.03 -21.10
CA ARG A 47 -0.24 -1.99 -22.49
C ARG A 47 0.21 -0.75 -23.26
N ARG A 48 0.44 0.37 -22.56
CA ARG A 48 0.92 1.63 -23.16
C ARG A 48 2.45 1.69 -23.28
N GLY A 49 3.19 0.65 -22.89
CA GLY A 49 4.64 0.60 -22.98
C GLY A 49 5.37 1.45 -21.93
N TYR A 50 4.70 1.79 -20.82
CA TYR A 50 5.37 2.46 -19.70
C TYR A 50 6.15 1.44 -18.87
N ASP A 51 7.47 1.51 -18.97
CA ASP A 51 8.43 0.77 -18.15
C ASP A 51 8.50 1.37 -16.74
N THR A 52 7.48 1.10 -15.93
CA THR A 52 7.49 1.45 -14.51
C THR A 52 8.08 0.29 -13.71
N PHE A 53 8.83 0.59 -12.65
CA PHE A 53 9.46 -0.40 -11.75
C PHE A 53 8.50 -1.56 -11.36
N VAL A 54 7.26 -1.22 -10.97
CA VAL A 54 6.24 -2.21 -10.56
C VAL A 54 5.80 -3.12 -11.72
N VAL A 55 5.82 -2.62 -12.96
CA VAL A 55 5.50 -3.41 -14.16
C VAL A 55 6.64 -4.39 -14.48
N ARG A 56 7.90 -3.99 -14.27
CA ARG A 56 9.09 -4.85 -14.45
C ARG A 56 9.17 -5.97 -13.43
N GLU A 57 8.87 -5.66 -12.16
CA GLU A 57 8.81 -6.66 -11.09
C GLU A 57 7.68 -7.68 -11.31
N LEU A 58 6.52 -7.23 -11.83
CA LEU A 58 5.43 -8.12 -12.29
C LEU A 58 5.86 -9.03 -13.46
N GLU A 59 6.79 -8.59 -14.30
CA GLU A 59 7.28 -9.33 -15.46
C GLU A 59 8.49 -10.21 -15.12
N LYS A 60 8.92 -10.24 -13.84
CA LYS A 60 10.13 -10.94 -13.36
C LYS A 60 11.39 -10.57 -14.17
N ARG A 61 11.42 -9.37 -14.74
CA ARG A 61 12.57 -8.84 -15.49
C ARG A 61 13.41 -7.94 -14.58
N ASP A 62 13.52 -8.32 -13.31
CA ASP A 62 14.27 -7.58 -12.30
C ASP A 62 15.76 -7.75 -12.55
N ASP A 63 16.43 -6.64 -12.83
CA ASP A 63 17.88 -6.55 -12.69
C ASP A 63 18.25 -6.52 -11.19
N GLU A 64 19.45 -7.02 -10.85
CA GLU A 64 19.96 -7.01 -9.47
C GLU A 64 19.97 -5.59 -8.86
N ARG A 65 20.10 -4.56 -9.70
CA ARG A 65 20.04 -3.14 -9.35
C ARG A 65 18.64 -2.70 -8.89
N ASP A 66 17.58 -3.14 -9.57
CA ASP A 66 16.19 -2.85 -9.22
C ASP A 66 15.84 -3.48 -7.86
N ARG A 67 16.36 -4.68 -7.61
CA ARG A 67 16.20 -5.39 -6.33
C ARG A 67 16.95 -4.71 -5.18
N ALA A 68 18.13 -4.17 -5.43
CA ALA A 68 18.87 -3.41 -4.43
C ALA A 68 18.17 -2.08 -4.08
N ALA A 69 17.60 -1.39 -5.07
CA ALA A 69 16.82 -0.17 -4.85
C ALA A 69 15.56 -0.46 -4.01
N SER A 70 14.85 -1.54 -4.30
CA SER A 70 13.66 -1.93 -3.54
C SER A 70 13.99 -2.32 -2.10
N GLN A 71 15.08 -3.07 -1.87
CA GLN A 71 15.53 -3.39 -0.52
C GLN A 71 15.85 -2.13 0.30
N ARG A 72 16.53 -1.15 -0.30
CA ARG A 72 16.81 0.12 0.40
C ARG A 72 15.56 0.95 0.64
N ALA A 73 14.59 0.94 -0.29
CA ALA A 73 13.30 1.58 -0.08
C ALA A 73 12.52 0.91 1.07
N TRP A 74 12.49 -0.42 1.13
CA TRP A 74 11.88 -1.17 2.22
C TRP A 74 12.58 -0.93 3.57
N ALA A 75 13.91 -0.83 3.58
CA ALA A 75 14.66 -0.47 4.78
C ALA A 75 14.28 0.93 5.28
N LEU A 76 14.19 1.92 4.38
CA LEU A 76 13.75 3.27 4.70
C LEU A 76 12.32 3.30 5.25
N THR A 77 11.39 2.57 4.61
CA THR A 77 10.02 2.39 5.11
C THR A 77 10.00 1.73 6.49
N GLY A 78 10.86 0.75 6.74
CA GLY A 78 11.02 0.12 8.06
C GLY A 78 11.47 1.10 9.14
N VAL A 79 12.44 1.97 8.84
CA VAL A 79 12.89 3.03 9.76
C VAL A 79 11.76 4.02 10.06
N VAL A 80 11.04 4.48 9.03
CA VAL A 80 9.89 5.38 9.21
C VAL A 80 8.78 4.72 10.01
N GLY A 81 8.53 3.43 9.78
CA GLY A 81 7.56 2.66 10.54
C GLY A 81 7.94 2.49 12.02
N PHE A 82 9.23 2.29 12.31
CA PHE A 82 9.71 2.19 13.69
C PHE A 82 9.51 3.49 14.46
N PHE A 83 9.99 4.62 13.94
CA PHE A 83 9.81 5.92 14.59
C PHE A 83 8.34 6.34 14.65
N GLY A 84 7.58 6.10 13.58
CA GLY A 84 6.14 6.33 13.57
C GLY A 84 5.42 5.51 14.64
N GLY A 85 5.81 4.25 14.83
CA GLY A 85 5.29 3.38 15.87
C GLY A 85 5.59 3.87 17.29
N ILE A 86 6.78 4.40 17.54
CA ILE A 86 7.12 5.04 18.83
C ILE A 86 6.20 6.24 19.09
N VAL A 87 6.01 7.11 18.09
CA VAL A 87 5.13 8.28 18.19
C VAL A 87 3.69 7.85 18.44
N ALA A 88 3.17 6.89 17.67
CA ALA A 88 1.81 6.38 17.86
C ALA A 88 1.62 5.74 19.24
N THR A 89 2.63 5.02 19.74
CA THR A 89 2.62 4.44 21.10
C THR A 89 2.56 5.53 22.16
N ALA A 90 3.34 6.61 22.01
CA ALA A 90 3.28 7.76 22.90
C ALA A 90 1.89 8.42 22.86
N VAL A 91 1.32 8.65 21.68
CA VAL A 91 -0.05 9.19 21.53
C VAL A 91 -1.06 8.33 22.28
N GLY A 92 -0.98 7.00 22.14
CA GLY A 92 -1.83 6.07 22.88
C GLY A 92 -1.63 6.13 24.40
N ALA A 93 -0.38 6.19 24.86
CA ALA A 93 -0.05 6.25 26.28
C ALA A 93 -0.57 7.52 26.98
N PHE A 94 -0.63 8.64 26.27
CA PHE A 94 -1.17 9.91 26.77
C PHE A 94 -2.67 10.11 26.49
N GLY A 95 -3.39 9.07 26.07
CA GLY A 95 -4.84 9.13 25.83
C GLY A 95 -5.25 9.91 24.57
N GLY A 96 -4.31 10.15 23.66
CA GLY A 96 -4.58 10.80 22.38
C GLY A 96 -5.29 9.89 21.37
N PRO A 97 -5.79 10.45 20.26
CA PRO A 97 -6.56 9.70 19.27
C PRO A 97 -5.64 8.76 18.46
N MET A 98 -5.69 7.47 18.77
CA MET A 98 -4.80 6.44 18.19
C MET A 98 -5.04 6.19 16.70
N MET A 99 -6.30 6.15 16.24
CA MET A 99 -6.63 5.90 14.83
C MET A 99 -5.95 6.88 13.85
N PRO A 100 -6.05 8.21 14.02
CA PRO A 100 -5.38 9.14 13.11
C PRO A 100 -3.86 9.07 13.24
N ALA A 101 -3.31 8.79 14.42
CA ALA A 101 -1.87 8.61 14.60
C ALA A 101 -1.36 7.42 13.76
N LEU A 102 -2.02 6.26 13.84
CA LEU A 102 -1.69 5.09 13.02
C LEU A 102 -1.88 5.36 11.53
N ALA A 103 -2.95 6.07 11.15
CA ALA A 103 -3.18 6.44 9.76
C ALA A 103 -2.04 7.29 9.19
N VAL A 104 -1.57 8.30 9.94
CA VAL A 104 -0.44 9.14 9.52
C VAL A 104 0.82 8.31 9.35
N VAL A 105 1.11 7.40 10.28
CA VAL A 105 2.29 6.51 10.19
C VAL A 105 2.22 5.63 8.94
N LEU A 106 1.06 5.06 8.64
CA LEU A 106 0.85 4.24 7.43
C LEU A 106 1.04 5.05 6.15
N TRP A 107 0.54 6.30 6.10
CA TRP A 107 0.74 7.19 4.96
C TRP A 107 2.21 7.53 4.76
N LEU A 108 2.94 7.83 5.85
CA LEU A 108 4.38 8.09 5.78
C LEU A 108 5.14 6.87 5.28
N GLN A 109 4.82 5.66 5.76
CA GLN A 109 5.42 4.42 5.27
C GLN A 109 5.19 4.22 3.76
N LEU A 110 3.97 4.49 3.28
CA LEU A 110 3.61 4.37 1.87
C LEU A 110 4.40 5.37 1.00
N ILE A 111 4.47 6.64 1.43
CA ILE A 111 5.22 7.69 0.73
C ILE A 111 6.72 7.36 0.72
N SER A 112 7.25 6.88 1.84
CA SER A 112 8.63 6.44 1.97
C SER A 112 8.96 5.26 1.05
N LEU A 113 8.03 4.32 0.90
CA LEU A 113 8.24 3.16 0.03
C LEU A 113 8.29 3.59 -1.44
N ILE A 114 7.28 4.35 -1.89
CA ILE A 114 7.16 4.80 -3.29
C ILE A 114 8.27 5.80 -3.62
N GLY A 115 8.42 6.82 -2.79
CA GLY A 115 9.42 7.88 -2.96
C GLY A 115 10.84 7.36 -2.85
N GLY A 116 11.11 6.48 -1.88
CA GLY A 116 12.40 5.82 -1.72
C GLY A 116 12.77 4.99 -2.95
N ASN A 117 11.83 4.23 -3.50
CA ASN A 117 12.08 3.43 -4.69
C ASN A 117 12.39 4.31 -5.92
N ILE A 118 11.61 5.38 -6.15
CA ILE A 118 11.89 6.34 -7.23
C ILE A 118 13.24 7.03 -7.06
N TYR A 119 13.58 7.44 -5.84
CA TYR A 119 14.84 8.11 -5.54
C TYR A 119 16.03 7.17 -5.79
N PHE A 120 16.01 5.98 -5.18
CA PHE A 120 17.10 5.03 -5.26
C PHE A 120 17.34 4.50 -6.68
N ASN A 121 16.27 4.29 -7.44
CA ASN A 121 16.35 3.88 -8.85
C ASN A 121 16.95 4.97 -9.76
N ARG A 122 16.84 6.26 -9.40
CA ARG A 122 17.49 7.35 -10.15
C ARG A 122 18.96 7.56 -9.77
N THR A 123 19.34 7.22 -8.54
CA THR A 123 20.66 7.51 -8.00
C THR A 123 21.67 6.38 -8.13
N MET A 124 21.20 5.12 -8.10
CA MET A 124 22.05 3.94 -8.28
C MET A 124 22.10 3.59 -9.73
#